data_AF-A0A183VDQ6-F1
#
_entry.id   AF-A0A183VDQ6-F1
#
_cell.length_a   1.000
_cell.length_b   1.000
_cell.length_c   1.000
_cell.angle_alpha   90.00
_cell.angle_beta   90.00
_cell.angle_gamma   90.00
#
_symmetry.space_group_name_H-M   'P 1'
#
loop_
_entity.id
_entity.type
_entity.pdbx_description
1 polymer ?
#
loop_
_entity_poly.entity_id
_entity_poly.type
_entity_poly.pdbx_seq_one_letter_code
_entity_poly.pdbx_strand_id
1 'polypeptide(L)'
;MKECAEKYDKPKCEHLEEGCARVLQVPLARHHGLPNFASFNYHVVITCMQRAVEDPVGLCVDIYGTTVCEGHENYCKDKLLTSNVETGQKKLAEFGECVLRFLLF
;
A
#
# COMPACT_ATOMS: atom_id res chain seq x y z
N MET A 1 15.40 2.78 -2.01
CA MET A 1 14.72 4.00 -2.49
C MET A 1 14.78 4.13 -4.00
N LYS A 2 15.96 4.04 -4.63
CA LYS A 2 16.15 4.23 -6.08
C LYS A 2 15.19 3.39 -6.94
N GLU A 3 15.09 2.09 -6.71
CA GLU A 3 14.17 1.23 -7.47
C GLU A 3 12.69 1.55 -7.25
N CYS A 4 12.32 1.98 -6.04
CA CYS A 4 10.96 2.42 -5.75
C CYS A 4 10.68 3.74 -6.48
N ALA A 5 11.59 4.72 -6.37
CA ALA A 5 11.47 6.04 -6.99
C ALA A 5 11.64 6.04 -8.53
N GLU A 6 12.28 5.02 -9.10
CA GLU A 6 12.39 4.83 -10.56
C GLU A 6 11.12 4.23 -11.13
N LYS A 7 10.42 3.41 -10.34
CA LYS A 7 9.18 2.76 -10.74
C LYS A 7 7.93 3.55 -10.36
N TYR A 8 8.04 4.36 -9.31
CA TYR A 8 6.96 5.11 -8.67
C TYR A 8 7.47 6.50 -8.28
N ASP A 9 6.56 7.45 -8.06
CA ASP A 9 6.98 8.79 -7.61
C ASP A 9 7.63 8.72 -6.22
N LYS A 10 8.78 9.41 -6.06
CA LYS A 10 9.52 9.47 -4.79
C LYS A 10 8.62 9.80 -3.57
N PRO A 11 7.70 10.79 -3.62
CA PRO A 11 6.78 11.05 -2.51
C PRO A 11 5.84 9.89 -2.16
N LYS A 12 5.44 9.07 -3.14
CA LYS A 12 4.61 7.89 -2.88
C LYS A 12 5.37 6.84 -2.09
N CYS A 13 6.61 6.57 -2.49
CA CYS A 13 7.49 5.64 -1.78
C CYS A 13 7.74 6.10 -0.35
N GLU A 14 7.96 7.40 -0.14
CA GLU A 14 8.15 8.00 1.18
C GLU A 14 6.92 7.82 2.07
N HIS A 15 5.73 8.16 1.56
CA HIS A 15 4.48 8.02 2.30
C HIS A 15 4.20 6.56 2.65
N LEU A 16 4.51 5.63 1.74
CA LEU A 16 4.36 4.19 1.97
C LEU A 16 5.30 3.70 3.08
N GLU A 17 6.57 4.09 3.06
CA GLU A 17 7.53 3.73 4.12
C GLU A 17 7.11 4.29 5.49
N GLU A 18 6.74 5.58 5.53
CA GLU A 18 6.31 6.23 6.77
C GLU A 18 5.00 5.64 7.32
N GLY A 19 4.04 5.34 6.45
CA GLY A 19 2.80 4.68 6.83
C GLY A 19 3.08 3.28 7.37
N CYS A 20 3.88 2.49 6.68
CA CYS A 20 4.26 1.16 7.12
C CYS A 20 5.04 1.15 8.44
N ALA A 21 5.95 2.10 8.63
CA ALA A 21 6.64 2.28 9.89
C ALA A 21 5.69 2.60 11.04
N ARG A 22 4.68 3.45 10.79
CA ARG A 22 3.62 3.78 11.76
C ARG A 22 2.77 2.57 12.12
N VAL A 23 2.33 1.81 11.12
CA VAL A 23 1.53 0.59 11.28
C VAL A 23 2.27 -0.46 12.11
N LEU A 24 3.56 -0.63 11.85
CA LEU A 24 4.40 -1.59 12.56
C LEU A 24 5.01 -1.03 13.86
N GLN A 25 4.77 0.25 14.18
CA GLN A 25 5.37 0.97 15.30
C GLN A 25 6.91 0.92 15.30
N VAL A 26 7.52 0.90 14.11
CA VAL A 26 8.96 0.88 13.91
C VAL A 26 9.47 2.31 13.76
N PRO A 27 10.45 2.77 14.56
CA PRO A 27 11.07 4.06 14.35
C PRO A 27 11.91 4.03 13.06
N LEU A 28 11.65 4.98 12.15
CA LEU A 28 12.53 5.19 11.00
C LEU A 28 13.78 5.95 11.43
N ALA A 29 14.92 5.59 10.84
CA ALA A 29 16.15 6.36 11.00
C ALA A 29 15.92 7.79 10.50
N ARG A 30 16.17 8.78 11.36
CA ARG A 30 16.04 10.20 11.02
C ARG A 30 17.39 10.87 11.05
N HIS A 31 17.74 11.61 10.01
CA HIS A 31 18.89 12.48 9.98
C HIS A 31 18.43 13.90 10.35
N HIS A 32 18.87 14.43 11.50
CA HIS A 32 18.43 15.74 12.01
C HIS A 32 16.90 15.90 12.15
N GLY A 33 16.20 14.84 12.56
CA GLY A 33 14.75 14.89 12.72
C GLY A 33 13.95 14.78 11.42
N LEU A 34 14.63 14.76 10.27
CA LEU A 34 14.05 14.48 8.95
C LEU A 34 14.24 12.99 8.59
N PRO A 35 13.36 12.39 7.78
CA PRO A 35 13.55 11.02 7.30
C PRO A 35 14.95 10.84 6.68
N ASN A 36 15.67 9.77 7.04
CA ASN A 36 16.98 9.48 6.45
C ASN A 36 16.79 8.83 5.07
N PHE A 37 16.67 9.68 4.05
CA PHE A 37 16.39 9.29 2.65
C PHE A 37 17.46 8.41 2.00
N ALA A 38 18.66 8.31 2.58
CA ALA A 38 19.70 7.41 2.09
C ALA A 38 19.41 5.93 2.43
N SER A 39 18.51 5.66 3.38
CA SER A 39 18.27 4.32 3.92
C SER A 39 16.78 3.97 3.94
N PHE A 40 16.13 3.98 2.78
CA PHE A 40 14.78 3.42 2.64
C PHE A 40 14.76 1.99 3.17
N ASN A 41 13.93 1.74 4.16
CA ASN A 41 13.83 0.48 4.86
C ASN A 41 12.84 -0.45 4.14
N TYR A 42 13.35 -1.14 3.12
CA TYR A 42 12.59 -2.14 2.37
C TYR A 42 11.99 -3.23 3.28
N HIS A 43 12.66 -3.57 4.38
CA HIS A 43 12.16 -4.58 5.31
C HIS A 43 10.84 -4.13 5.96
N VAL A 44 10.77 -2.89 6.44
CA VAL A 44 9.54 -2.31 7.02
C VAL A 44 8.39 -2.34 6.01
N VAL A 45 8.66 -1.93 4.76
CA VAL A 45 7.62 -1.93 3.72
C VAL A 45 7.18 -3.34 3.37
N ILE A 46 8.10 -4.28 3.16
CA ILE A 46 7.76 -5.67 2.82
C ILE A 46 6.94 -6.31 3.94
N THR A 47 7.36 -6.18 5.21
CA THR A 47 6.64 -6.74 6.35
C THR A 47 5.25 -6.13 6.52
N CYS A 48 5.13 -4.82 6.30
CA CYS A 48 3.85 -4.13 6.32
C CYS A 48 2.91 -4.61 5.20
N MET A 49 3.43 -4.74 3.98
CA MET A 49 2.66 -5.18 2.81
C MET A 49 2.20 -6.65 2.91
N GLN A 50 2.82 -7.47 3.76
CA GLN A 50 2.28 -8.80 4.07
C GLN A 50 0.87 -8.72 4.67
N ARG A 51 0.54 -7.65 5.42
CA ARG A 51 -0.81 -7.45 5.96
C ARG A 51 -1.85 -7.18 4.87
N ALA A 52 -1.44 -6.62 3.73
CA ALA A 52 -2.35 -6.43 2.60
C ALA A 52 -2.75 -7.72 1.89
N VAL A 53 -2.10 -8.85 2.19
CA VAL A 53 -2.57 -10.17 1.74
C VAL A 53 -3.86 -10.57 2.47
N GLU A 54 -4.00 -10.16 3.74
CA GLU A 54 -5.15 -10.51 4.59
C GLU A 54 -6.22 -9.42 4.57
N ASP A 55 -5.80 -8.15 4.70
CA ASP A 55 -6.69 -6.99 4.73
C ASP A 55 -6.09 -5.79 3.97
N PRO A 56 -6.21 -5.79 2.63
CA PRO A 56 -5.65 -4.72 1.79
C PRO A 56 -6.35 -3.37 2.00
N VAL A 57 -7.64 -3.38 2.34
CA VAL A 57 -8.40 -2.15 2.59
C VAL A 57 -8.02 -1.56 3.95
N GLY A 58 -7.95 -2.38 5.00
CA GLY A 58 -7.50 -1.93 6.32
C GLY A 58 -6.08 -1.38 6.27
N LEU A 59 -5.15 -2.05 5.57
CA LEU A 59 -3.79 -1.52 5.42
C LEU A 59 -3.78 -0.17 4.68
N CYS A 60 -4.61 -0.03 3.65
CA CYS A 60 -4.76 1.23 2.96
C CYS A 60 -5.21 2.34 3.92
N VAL A 61 -6.27 2.10 4.70
CA VAL A 61 -6.82 3.08 5.64
C VAL A 61 -5.77 3.49 6.66
N ASP A 62 -5.00 2.54 7.18
CA ASP A 62 -3.96 2.83 8.16
C ASP A 62 -2.81 3.69 7.59
N ILE A 63 -2.51 3.60 6.28
CA ILE A 63 -1.41 4.32 5.62
C ILE A 63 -1.87 5.65 5.02
N TYR A 64 -2.99 5.66 4.31
CA TYR A 64 -3.46 6.79 3.49
C TYR A 64 -4.72 7.47 4.03
N GLY A 65 -5.40 6.85 5.00
CA GLY A 65 -6.66 7.34 5.57
C GLY A 65 -7.90 6.89 4.82
N THR A 66 -9.02 6.89 5.54
CA THR A 66 -10.32 6.36 5.10
C THR A 66 -10.79 6.94 3.76
N THR A 67 -10.79 8.27 3.62
CA THR A 67 -11.32 8.96 2.42
C THR A 67 -10.63 8.53 1.13
N VAL A 68 -9.31 8.33 1.17
CA VAL A 68 -8.51 7.97 0.00
C VAL A 68 -8.80 6.52 -0.41
N CYS A 69 -8.92 5.65 0.60
CA CYS A 69 -9.06 4.21 0.42
C CYS A 69 -10.48 3.79 0.05
N GLU A 70 -11.52 4.43 0.60
CA GLU A 70 -12.92 4.16 0.23
C GLU A 70 -13.16 4.45 -1.26
N GLY A 71 -12.57 5.52 -1.80
CA GLY A 71 -12.65 5.83 -3.22
C GLY A 71 -12.05 4.72 -4.10
N HIS A 72 -10.92 4.16 -3.68
CA HIS A 72 -10.24 3.09 -4.40
C HIS A 72 -10.91 1.73 -4.21
N GLU A 73 -11.43 1.45 -3.02
CA GLU A 73 -12.25 0.28 -2.74
C GLU A 73 -13.48 0.25 -3.64
N ASN A 74 -14.21 1.36 -3.76
CA ASN A 74 -15.37 1.46 -4.65
C ASN A 74 -14.99 1.27 -6.12
N TYR A 75 -13.92 1.90 -6.57
CA TYR A 75 -13.39 1.69 -7.92
C TYR A 75 -13.04 0.22 -8.21
N CYS A 76 -12.39 -0.46 -7.26
CA CYS A 76 -12.03 -1.87 -7.40
C CYS A 76 -13.27 -2.78 -7.39
N LYS A 77 -14.27 -2.49 -6.54
CA LYS A 77 -15.56 -3.20 -6.52
C LYS A 77 -16.30 -3.05 -7.84
N ASP A 78 -16.39 -1.84 -8.37
CA ASP A 78 -17.07 -1.55 -9.64
C ASP A 78 -16.43 -2.30 -10.81
N LYS A 79 -15.08 -2.33 -10.86
CA LYS A 79 -14.36 -3.11 -11.87
C LYS A 79 -14.72 -4.61 -11.84
N LEU A 80 -14.88 -5.18 -10.65
CA LEU A 80 -15.21 -6.60 -10.48
C LEU A 80 -16.67 -6.94 -10.78
N LEU A 81 -17.57 -5.97 -10.60
CA LEU A 81 -18.96 -6.09 -11.05
C LEU A 81 -19.04 -6.14 -12.57
N THR A 82 -18.16 -5.42 -13.26
CA THR A 82 -18.03 -5.46 -14.73
C THR A 82 -17.17 -6.60 -15.27
N SER A 83 -16.51 -7.37 -14.39
CA SER A 83 -15.63 -8.49 -14.77
C SER A 83 -16.42 -9.79 -14.91
N ASN A 84 -16.20 -10.52 -16.02
CA ASN A 84 -16.84 -11.81 -16.35
C ASN A 84 -16.31 -12.99 -15.50
N VAL A 85 -15.72 -12.73 -14.34
CA VAL A 85 -15.09 -13.76 -13.50
C VAL A 85 -16.17 -14.58 -12.79
N GLU A 86 -16.25 -15.86 -13.13
CA GLU A 86 -17.37 -16.75 -12.78
C GLU A 86 -17.35 -17.28 -11.34
N THR A 87 -16.24 -17.13 -10.58
CA THR A 87 -16.11 -17.68 -9.23
C THR A 87 -15.75 -16.66 -8.17
N GLY A 88 -16.41 -16.74 -7.00
CA GLY A 88 -16.24 -15.79 -5.89
C GLY A 88 -14.81 -15.69 -5.35
N GLN A 89 -14.05 -16.80 -5.34
CA GLN A 89 -12.63 -16.79 -4.94
C GLN A 89 -11.73 -16.02 -5.91
N LYS A 90 -11.97 -16.12 -7.23
CA LYS A 90 -11.20 -15.35 -8.22
C LYS A 90 -11.53 -13.85 -8.14
N LYS A 91 -12.80 -13.49 -7.90
CA LYS A 91 -13.18 -12.09 -7.67
C LYS A 91 -12.50 -11.50 -6.44
N LEU A 92 -12.36 -12.29 -5.36
CA LEU A 92 -11.67 -11.85 -4.15
C LEU A 92 -10.17 -11.63 -4.38
N ALA A 93 -9.52 -12.51 -5.15
CA ALA A 93 -8.11 -12.35 -5.53
C ALA A 93 -7.89 -11.11 -6.42
N GLU A 94 -8.74 -10.89 -7.43
CA GLU A 94 -8.67 -9.70 -8.28
C GLU A 94 -8.97 -8.41 -7.50
N PHE A 95 -9.86 -8.46 -6.50
CA PHE A 95 -10.07 -7.35 -5.58
C PHE A 95 -8.81 -7.02 -4.79
N GLY A 96 -8.21 -8.04 -4.17
CA GLY A 96 -6.96 -7.91 -3.42
C GLY A 96 -5.84 -7.34 -4.30
N GLU A 97 -5.68 -7.84 -5.52
CA GLU A 97 -4.72 -7.30 -6.48
C GLU A 97 -5.01 -5.85 -6.88
N CYS A 98 -6.27 -5.47 -7.05
CA CYS A 98 -6.65 -4.10 -7.39
C CYS A 98 -6.27 -3.11 -6.27
N VAL A 99 -6.57 -3.47 -5.02
CA VAL A 99 -6.23 -2.64 -3.85
C VAL A 99 -4.72 -2.66 -3.58
N LEU A 100 -4.05 -3.81 -3.73
CA LEU A 100 -2.59 -3.92 -3.66
C LEU A 100 -1.90 -3.08 -4.73
N ARG A 101 -2.47 -3.00 -5.93
CA ARG A 101 -1.95 -2.09 -6.95
C ARG A 101 -2.09 -0.65 -6.52
N PHE A 102 -3.19 -0.23 -5.90
CA PHE A 102 -3.27 1.14 -5.37
C PHE A 102 -2.21 1.42 -4.29
N LEU A 103 -1.97 0.47 -3.39
CA LEU A 103 -0.92 0.61 -2.37
C LEU A 103 0.49 0.73 -2.97
N LEU A 104 0.69 0.21 -4.19
CA LEU A 104 1.99 0.12 -4.85
C LEU A 104 2.16 1.04 -6.06
N PHE A 105 1.10 1.55 -6.69
CA PHE A 105 1.07 2.28 -7.99
C PHE A 105 0.22 3.55 -7.88
#